data_AF-A0A0A9Y1Q6-F1
#
_entry.id   AF-A0A0A9Y1Q6-F1
#
_cell.length_a   1.000
_cell.length_b   1.000
_cell.length_c   1.000
_cell.angle_alpha   90.00
_cell.angle_beta   90.00
_cell.angle_gamma   90.00
#
_symmetry.space_group_name_H-M   'P 1'
#
loop_
_entity.id
_entity.type
_entity.pdbx_description
1 polymer ?
#
loop_
_entity_poly.entity_id
_entity_poly.type
_entity_poly.pdbx_seq_one_letter_code
_entity_poly.pdbx_strand_id
1 'polypeptide(L)'
;ETSEEYRKRRMEADLVCRRKKRALDRKEIEELEEAANLPNSRKFYRRTKDIKKGFQPRAVFCKDKEGNFLGSQEQILDRWAQYFRDLLNASDYLQMEEQETLSLPDRENEERI
;
A
#
# COMPACT_ATOMS: atom_id res chain seq x y z
N GLU A 1 11.19 -32.13 19.52
CA GLU A 1 11.82 -31.03 20.27
C GLU A 1 11.28 -31.05 21.69
N THR A 2 12.17 -31.04 22.68
CA THR A 2 11.75 -31.03 24.10
C THR A 2 11.40 -29.61 24.54
N SER A 3 10.48 -29.48 25.51
CA SER A 3 10.08 -28.18 26.10
C SER A 3 11.30 -27.33 26.54
N GLU A 4 12.35 -27.99 27.01
CA GLU A 4 13.62 -27.39 27.43
C GLU A 4 14.44 -26.78 26.28
N GLU A 5 14.49 -27.45 25.12
CA GLU A 5 15.17 -26.93 23.93
C GLU A 5 14.49 -25.66 23.40
N TYR A 6 13.15 -25.66 23.36
CA TYR A 6 12.38 -24.47 23.00
C TYR A 6 12.67 -23.30 23.94
N ARG A 7 12.69 -23.56 25.26
CA ARG A 7 12.95 -22.53 26.27
C ARG A 7 14.35 -21.92 26.12
N LYS A 8 15.37 -22.74 25.88
CA LYS A 8 16.74 -22.27 25.61
C LYS A 8 16.81 -21.38 24.37
N ARG A 9 16.25 -21.86 23.23
CA ARG A 9 16.20 -21.09 21.99
C ARG A 9 15.46 -19.76 22.14
N ARG A 10 14.35 -19.75 22.89
CA ARG A 10 13.60 -18.53 23.18
C ARG A 10 14.42 -17.52 24.00
N MET A 11 15.13 -17.99 25.03
CA MET A 11 16.00 -17.13 25.83
C MET A 11 17.14 -16.51 25.00
N GLU A 12 17.75 -17.31 24.12
CA GLU A 12 18.78 -16.84 23.20
C GLU A 12 18.23 -15.79 22.23
N ALA A 13 17.06 -16.05 21.63
CA ALA A 13 16.38 -15.10 20.75
C ALA A 13 16.04 -13.78 21.48
N ASP A 14 15.47 -13.86 22.68
CA ASP A 14 15.14 -12.68 23.50
C ASP A 14 16.39 -11.87 23.84
N LEU A 15 17.51 -12.54 24.16
CA LEU A 15 18.78 -11.87 24.43
C LEU A 15 19.28 -11.10 23.20
N VAL A 16 19.22 -11.73 22.02
CA VAL A 16 19.61 -11.09 20.75
C VAL A 16 18.71 -9.89 20.45
N CYS A 17 17.39 -10.04 20.56
CA CYS A 17 16.43 -8.97 20.33
C CYS A 17 16.67 -7.78 21.26
N ARG A 18 16.83 -8.03 22.56
CA ARG A 18 17.13 -6.98 23.56
C ARG A 18 18.46 -6.27 23.26
N ARG A 19 19.50 -7.04 22.92
CA ARG A 19 20.83 -6.48 22.59
C ARG A 19 20.75 -5.58 21.36
N LYS A 20 20.10 -6.04 20.28
CA LYS A 20 19.93 -5.27 19.05
C LYS A 20 19.09 -4.01 19.27
N LYS A 21 17.99 -4.11 20.03
CA LYS A 21 17.15 -2.95 20.36
C LYS A 21 17.95 -1.87 21.09
N ARG A 22 18.71 -2.25 22.13
CA ARG A 22 19.56 -1.29 22.87
C ARG A 22 20.65 -0.66 22.01
N ALA A 23 21.24 -1.42 21.08
CA ALA A 23 22.25 -0.89 20.18
C ALA A 23 21.66 0.15 19.21
N LEU A 24 20.47 -0.13 18.68
CA LEU A 24 19.72 0.81 17.85
C LEU A 24 19.37 2.08 18.63
N ASP A 25 18.85 1.94 19.85
CA ASP A 25 18.46 3.08 20.70
C ASP A 25 19.66 3.99 21.03
N ARG A 26 20.82 3.41 21.33
CA ARG A 26 22.05 4.19 21.55
C ARG A 26 22.44 4.99 20.32
N LYS A 27 22.40 4.36 19.15
CA LYS A 27 22.72 5.02 17.89
C LYS A 27 21.75 6.17 17.59
N GLU A 28 20.45 5.97 17.83
CA GLU A 28 19.45 7.02 17.65
C GLU A 28 19.67 8.23 18.56
N ILE A 29 20.11 7.99 19.81
CA ILE A 29 20.47 9.05 20.76
C ILE A 29 21.72 9.80 20.30
N GLU A 30 22.80 9.10 19.94
CA GLU A 30 24.03 9.72 19.42
C GLU A 30 23.74 10.61 18.21
N GLU A 31 23.00 10.10 17.22
CA GLU A 31 22.66 10.87 16.04
C GLU A 31 21.67 12.04 16.34
N LEU A 32 20.93 12.00 17.45
CA LEU A 32 20.08 13.09 17.92
C LEU A 32 20.90 14.20 18.61
N GLU A 33 21.89 13.82 19.42
CA GLU A 33 22.83 14.75 20.05
C GLU A 33 23.64 15.52 19.00
N GLU A 34 24.13 14.85 17.97
CA GLU A 34 24.77 15.49 16.82
C GLU A 34 23.84 16.49 16.12
N ALA A 35 22.57 16.13 15.93
CA ALA A 35 21.58 16.99 15.29
C ALA A 35 21.20 18.20 16.16
N ALA A 36 21.33 18.10 17.49
CA ALA A 36 21.13 19.21 18.43
C ALA A 36 22.31 20.19 18.42
N ASN A 37 23.54 19.67 18.28
CA ASN A 37 24.76 20.47 18.27
C ASN A 37 24.96 21.25 16.97
N LEU A 38 24.40 20.76 15.85
CA LEU A 38 24.41 21.44 14.56
C LEU A 38 23.21 22.40 14.44
N PRO A 39 23.26 23.43 13.56
CA PRO A 39 22.13 24.32 13.27
C PRO A 39 21.01 23.62 12.47
N ASN A 40 20.82 22.31 12.64
CA ASN A 40 19.83 21.50 11.95
C ASN A 40 18.63 21.17 12.86
N SER A 41 17.99 22.22 13.37
CA SER A 41 16.83 22.15 14.26
C SER A 41 15.71 21.28 13.68
N ARG A 42 15.48 21.33 12.35
CA ARG A 42 14.48 20.50 11.67
C ARG A 42 14.77 19.00 11.80
N LYS A 43 16.02 18.56 11.63
CA LYS A 43 16.41 17.16 11.75
C LYS A 43 16.22 16.68 13.19
N PHE A 44 16.60 17.50 14.16
CA PHE A 44 16.38 17.23 15.58
C PHE A 44 14.89 17.00 15.89
N TYR A 45 14.03 17.98 15.63
CA TYR A 45 12.60 17.86 15.95
C TYR A 45 11.89 16.74 15.19
N ARG A 46 12.27 16.48 13.94
CA ARG A 46 11.73 15.34 13.17
C ARG A 46 12.06 14.03 13.87
N ARG A 47 13.32 13.82 14.26
CA ARG A 47 13.74 12.58 14.92
C ARG A 47 13.14 12.42 16.31
N THR A 48 13.09 13.48 17.11
CA THR A 48 12.39 13.46 18.40
C THR A 48 10.93 13.05 18.24
N LYS A 49 10.26 13.55 17.19
CA LYS A 49 8.88 13.18 16.88
C LYS A 49 8.76 11.70 16.47
N ASP A 50 9.70 11.19 15.67
CA ASP A 50 9.69 9.80 15.22
C ASP A 50 9.95 8.82 16.38
N ILE A 51 10.93 9.13 17.25
CA ILE A 51 11.21 8.36 18.48
C ILE A 51 9.98 8.33 19.38
N LYS A 52 9.32 9.48 19.60
CA LYS A 52 8.11 9.58 20.44
C LYS A 52 6.93 8.78 19.86
N LYS A 53 6.80 8.71 18.54
CA LYS A 53 5.76 7.92 17.87
C LYS A 53 6.01 6.41 17.98
N GLY A 54 7.27 6.01 18.13
CA GLY A 54 7.67 4.61 18.15
C GLY A 54 7.40 3.90 16.82
N PHE A 55 7.44 2.56 16.86
CA PHE A 55 7.17 1.74 15.69
C PHE A 55 5.70 1.83 15.29
N GLN A 56 5.47 2.28 14.05
CA GLN A 56 4.15 2.35 13.44
C GLN A 56 4.10 1.36 12.27
N PRO A 57 3.43 0.20 12.42
CA PRO A 57 3.29 -0.73 11.31
C PRO A 57 2.51 -0.04 10.18
N ARG A 58 3.07 -0.04 8.97
CA ARG A 58 2.36 0.42 7.79
C ARG A 58 1.32 -0.62 7.44
N ALA A 59 0.07 -0.37 7.82
CA ALA A 59 -1.03 -1.20 7.40
C ALA A 59 -1.43 -0.76 5.98
N VAL A 60 -1.16 -1.62 4.99
CA VAL A 60 -1.58 -1.37 3.60
C VAL A 60 -2.98 -1.98 3.48
N PHE A 61 -3.98 -1.11 3.48
CA PHE A 61 -5.38 -1.50 3.25
C PHE A 61 -5.91 -0.80 2.00
N CYS A 62 -6.71 -1.51 1.21
CA CYS A 62 -7.44 -0.96 0.07
C CYS A 62 -8.94 -1.24 0.25
N LYS A 63 -9.82 -0.45 -0.36
CA LYS A 63 -11.26 -0.76 -0.39
C LYS A 63 -11.61 -1.52 -1.67
N ASP A 64 -12.44 -2.55 -1.56
CA ASP A 64 -13.05 -3.19 -2.73
C ASP A 64 -14.11 -2.29 -3.39
N LYS A 65 -14.88 -2.83 -4.35
CA LYS A 65 -15.94 -2.07 -5.03
C LYS A 65 -17.16 -1.88 -4.14
N GLU A 66 -17.39 -2.82 -3.22
CA GLU A 66 -18.49 -2.88 -2.26
C GLU A 66 -18.20 -2.04 -0.98
N GLY A 67 -16.98 -1.53 -0.82
CA GLY A 67 -16.54 -0.69 0.29
C GLY A 67 -15.86 -1.41 1.46
N ASN A 68 -15.60 -2.72 1.38
CA ASN A 68 -14.92 -3.51 2.40
C ASN A 68 -13.39 -3.34 2.33
N PHE A 69 -12.72 -3.52 3.47
CA PHE A 69 -11.27 -3.40 3.56
C PHE A 69 -10.55 -4.70 3.16
N LEU A 70 -9.69 -4.61 2.16
CA LEU A 70 -8.75 -5.62 1.72
C LEU A 70 -7.40 -5.39 2.43
N GLY A 71 -6.91 -6.40 3.15
CA GLY A 71 -5.64 -6.35 3.87
C GLY A 71 -4.57 -7.33 3.37
N SER A 72 -4.93 -8.26 2.48
CA SER A 72 -3.95 -9.13 1.82
C SER A 72 -3.28 -8.40 0.66
N GLN A 73 -1.97 -8.58 0.52
CA GLN A 73 -1.21 -8.00 -0.59
C GLN A 73 -1.73 -8.47 -1.95
N GLU A 74 -2.09 -9.75 -2.07
CA GLU A 74 -2.64 -10.33 -3.32
C GLU A 74 -3.97 -9.66 -3.69
N GLN A 75 -4.88 -9.54 -2.72
CA GLN A 75 -6.18 -8.89 -2.92
C GLN A 75 -6.04 -7.42 -3.33
N ILE A 76 -5.06 -6.71 -2.78
CA ILE A 76 -4.77 -5.32 -3.15
C ILE A 76 -4.29 -5.24 -4.60
N LEU A 77 -3.41 -6.14 -5.03
CA LEU A 77 -2.93 -6.18 -6.42
C LEU A 77 -4.06 -6.48 -7.40
N ASP A 78 -4.91 -7.46 -7.08
CA ASP A 78 -6.06 -7.81 -7.90
C ASP A 78 -7.05 -6.63 -8.02
N ARG A 79 -7.29 -5.91 -6.91
CA ARG A 79 -8.13 -4.72 -6.90
C ARG A 79 -7.57 -3.61 -7.79
N TRP A 80 -6.25 -3.41 -7.81
CA TRP A 80 -5.59 -2.47 -8.71
C TRP A 80 -5.70 -2.91 -10.18
N ALA A 81 -5.52 -4.19 -10.47
CA ALA A 81 -5.67 -4.73 -11.82
C ALA A 81 -7.10 -4.53 -12.35
N GLN A 82 -8.11 -4.81 -11.52
CA GLN A 82 -9.52 -4.55 -11.86
C GLN A 82 -9.79 -3.06 -12.06
N TYR A 83 -9.30 -2.20 -11.17
CA TYR A 83 -9.49 -0.75 -11.28
C TYR A 83 -8.96 -0.20 -12.60
N PHE A 84 -7.73 -0.55 -12.98
CA PHE A 84 -7.13 -0.04 -14.20
C PHE A 84 -7.74 -0.65 -15.45
N ARG A 85 -8.17 -1.92 -15.40
CA ARG A 85 -8.93 -2.52 -16.50
C ARG A 85 -10.23 -1.75 -16.76
N ASP A 86 -10.98 -1.47 -15.71
CA ASP A 86 -12.25 -0.73 -15.83
C ASP A 86 -12.00 0.71 -16.30
N LEU A 87 -10.99 1.39 -15.73
CA LEU A 87 -10.68 2.78 -16.04
C LEU A 87 -10.18 2.96 -17.49
N LEU A 88 -9.29 2.09 -17.95
CA LEU A 88 -8.64 2.23 -19.26
C LEU A 88 -9.49 1.70 -20.40
N ASN A 89 -10.37 0.72 -20.14
CA ASN A 89 -11.26 0.16 -21.15
C ASN A 89 -12.64 0.84 -21.15
N ALA A 90 -12.87 1.87 -20.32
CA ALA A 90 -14.13 2.61 -20.28
C ALA A 90 -14.41 3.40 -21.57
N SER A 91 -13.39 3.77 -22.35
CA SER A 91 -13.57 4.49 -23.62
C SER A 91 -14.14 3.63 -24.75
N ASP A 92 -13.93 2.31 -24.70
CA ASP A 92 -14.37 1.40 -25.76
C ASP A 92 -15.89 1.21 -25.76
N TYR A 93 -16.54 1.37 -24.60
CA TYR A 93 -18.00 1.24 -24.48
C TYR A 93 -18.77 2.42 -25.07
N LEU A 94 -18.19 3.64 -25.05
CA LEU A 94 -18.85 4.84 -25.61
C LEU A 94 -18.86 4.83 -27.15
N GLN A 95 -17.93 4.13 -27.80
CA GLN A 95 -17.89 4.00 -29.27
C GLN A 95 -18.87 2.95 -29.82
N MET A 96 -19.29 1.98 -29.00
CA MET A 96 -20.26 0.96 -29.43
C MET A 96 -21.71 1.49 -29.47
N GLU A 97 -22.12 2.33 -28.51
CA GLU A 97 -23.50 2.88 -28.47
C GLU A 97 -23.76 3.91 -29.59
N GLU A 98 -22.74 4.64 -30.04
CA GLU A 98 -22.88 5.65 -31.10
C GLU A 98 -23.04 5.02 -32.50
N GLN A 99 -22.58 3.78 -32.69
CA GLN A 99 -22.71 3.02 -33.94
C GLN A 99 -24.06 2.30 -34.09
N GLU A 100 -24.77 2.01 -33.00
CA GLU A 100 -26.01 1.24 -33.01
C GLU A 100 -27.25 2.11 -33.34
N THR A 101 -27.17 3.43 -33.17
CA THR A 101 -28.30 4.36 -33.38
C THR A 101 -28.44 4.91 -34.80
N LEU A 102 -27.47 4.66 -35.71
CA LEU A 102 -27.50 5.18 -37.09
C LEU A 102 -28.05 4.21 -38.15
N SER A 103 -28.44 2.99 -37.79
CA SER A 103 -29.01 2.02 -38.74
C SER A 103 -30.56 2.15 -38.82
N LEU A 104 -31.07 3.29 -39.28
CA LEU A 104 -32.42 3.38 -39.83
C LEU A 104 -32.32 3.20 -41.36
N PRO A 105 -33.01 2.22 -41.97
CA PRO A 105 -33.01 2.12 -43.43
C PRO A 105 -33.87 3.25 -43.99
N ASP A 106 -33.22 4.13 -44.77
CA ASP A 106 -33.91 5.12 -45.59
C ASP A 106 -34.90 4.41 -46.52
N ARG A 107 -36.13 4.91 -46.48
CA ARG A 107 -37.09 4.75 -47.55
C ARG A 107 -36.46 5.37 -48.80
N GLU A 108 -36.42 4.62 -49.90
CA GLU A 108 -37.14 4.97 -51.13
C GLU A 108 -36.74 4.06 -52.30
N ASN A 109 -37.78 3.42 -52.86
CA ASN A 109 -38.08 3.36 -54.29
C ASN A 109 -37.14 2.61 -55.26
N GLU A 110 -37.60 1.45 -55.74
CA GLU A 110 -37.57 1.15 -57.17
C GLU A 110 -38.92 0.56 -57.62
N GLU A 111 -39.73 1.41 -58.24
CA GLU A 111 -40.65 1.02 -59.31
C GLU A 111 -39.90 0.12 -60.32
N ARG A 112 -40.42 -1.07 -60.62
CA ARG A 112 -40.13 -1.81 -61.86
C ARG A 112 -41.25 -2.83 -62.13
N ILE A 113 -42.19 -2.34 -62.94
CA ILE A 113 -42.97 -2.99 -64.03
C ILE A 113 -43.18 -4.51 -63.94
#